data_AF-A0A529Z6G2-F1
#
_entry.id   AF-A0A529Z6G2-F1
#
_cell.length_a   1.000
_cell.length_b   1.000
_cell.length_c   1.000
_cell.angle_alpha   90.00
_cell.angle_beta   90.00
_cell.angle_gamma   90.00
#
_symmetry.space_group_name_H-M   'P 1'
#
loop_
_entity.id
_entity.type
_entity.pdbx_description
1 polymer ?
#
loop_
_entity_poly.entity_id
_entity_poly.type
_entity_poly.pdbx_seq_one_letter_code
_entity_poly.pdbx_strand_id
1 'polypeptide(L)' 'PLGEMWSGRTRYAAAMYFFKRGEMNAETLEVYRICARLDHEDPVPIIRDRGVGKEWLKRMAFE' A
#
# COMPACT_ATOMS: atom_id res chain seq x y z
N PRO A 1 0.42 -10.29 -6.21
CA PRO A 1 -0.17 -9.75 -7.47
C PRO A 1 -1.55 -9.15 -7.18
N LEU A 2 -2.12 -8.31 -8.04
CA LEU A 2 -3.47 -7.77 -7.83
C LEU A 2 -4.52 -8.81 -8.24
N GLY A 3 -5.60 -8.96 -7.45
CA GLY A 3 -6.72 -9.85 -7.76
C GLY A 3 -6.51 -11.35 -7.48
N GLU A 4 -5.31 -11.78 -7.12
CA GLU A 4 -5.09 -13.15 -6.65
C GLU A 4 -5.71 -13.37 -5.27
N MET A 5 -6.27 -14.56 -5.03
CA MET A 5 -6.89 -14.90 -3.74
C MET A 5 -5.88 -14.70 -2.60
N TRP A 6 -6.29 -13.95 -1.57
CA TRP A 6 -5.47 -13.55 -0.42
C TRP A 6 -4.32 -12.58 -0.69
N SER A 7 -4.19 -12.09 -1.92
CA SER A 7 -3.10 -11.18 -2.29
C SER A 7 -3.14 -9.84 -1.57
N GLY A 8 -4.30 -9.37 -1.12
CA GLY A 8 -4.43 -8.16 -0.31
C GLY A 8 -3.62 -8.28 0.99
N ARG A 9 -3.67 -9.44 1.66
CA ARG A 9 -2.90 -9.71 2.89
C ARG A 9 -1.41 -9.73 2.61
N THR A 10 -0.99 -10.31 1.49
CA THR A 10 0.42 -10.32 1.08
C THR A 10 0.93 -8.90 0.81
N ARG A 11 0.14 -8.06 0.12
CA ARG A 11 0.48 -6.64 -0.10
C ARG A 11 0.58 -5.89 1.23
N TYR A 12 -0.34 -6.13 2.16
CA TYR A 12 -0.29 -5.52 3.48
C TYR A 12 0.92 -5.98 4.31
N ALA A 13 1.28 -7.26 4.26
CA ALA A 13 2.47 -7.77 4.93
C ALA A 13 3.76 -7.11 4.39
N ALA A 14 3.84 -6.92 3.07
CA ALA A 14 4.94 -6.17 2.46
C ALA A 14 4.95 -4.70 2.92
N ALA A 15 3.79 -4.03 2.97
CA ALA A 15 3.68 -2.67 3.48
C ALA A 15 4.12 -2.56 4.95
N MET A 16 3.73 -3.52 5.80
CA MET A 16 4.17 -3.60 7.19
C MET A 16 5.69 -3.73 7.34
N TYR A 17 6.36 -4.48 6.45
CA TYR A 17 7.81 -4.59 6.44
C TYR A 17 8.48 -3.22 6.24
N PHE A 18 8.03 -2.45 5.24
CA PHE A 18 8.57 -1.12 4.98
C PHE A 18 8.23 -0.12 6.09
N PHE A 19 7.01 -0.17 6.62
CA PHE A 19 6.61 0.68 7.74
C PHE A 19 7.50 0.46 8.98
N LYS A 20 7.77 -0.79 9.36
CA LYS A 20 8.63 -1.12 10.50
C LYS A 20 10.07 -0.62 10.35
N ARG A 21 10.51 -0.34 9.13
CA ARG A 21 11.84 0.19 8.80
C ARG A 21 11.88 1.71 8.70
N GLY A 22 10.74 2.39 8.93
CA GLY A 22 10.61 3.84 8.72
C GLY A 22 10.60 4.25 7.25
N GLU A 23 10.45 3.29 6.34
CA GLU A 23 10.53 3.49 4.88
C GLU A 23 9.18 3.84 4.24
N MET A 24 8.09 3.65 4.99
CA MET A 24 6.71 3.96 4.62
C MET A 24 6.04 4.63 5.82
N ASN A 25 5.24 5.68 5.59
CA ASN A 25 4.53 6.38 6.65
C ASN A 25 3.23 5.66 7.06
N ALA A 26 2.68 6.02 8.23
CA ALA A 26 1.48 5.38 8.78
C ALA A 26 0.24 5.56 7.89
N GLU A 27 0.08 6.72 7.24
CA GLU A 27 -1.06 7.01 6.37
C GLU A 27 -1.08 6.11 5.13
N THR A 28 0.09 5.85 4.54
CA THR A 28 0.25 4.92 3.42
C THR A 28 -0.06 3.49 3.86
N LEU A 29 0.48 3.07 5.01
CA LEU A 29 0.23 1.74 5.55
C LEU A 29 -1.27 1.49 5.78
N GLU A 30 -2.00 2.51 6.24
CA GLU A 30 -3.44 2.41 6.49
C GLU A 30 -4.23 2.09 5.21
N VAL A 31 -3.83 2.65 4.07
CA VAL A 31 -4.45 2.30 2.78
C VAL A 31 -4.22 0.82 2.45
N TYR A 32 -3.00 0.30 2.63
CA TYR A 32 -2.73 -1.13 2.47
C TYR A 32 -3.52 -2.00 3.45
N ARG A 33 -3.72 -1.54 4.70
CA ARG A 33 -4.51 -2.26 5.71
C ARG A 33 -5.97 -2.39 5.30
N ILE A 34 -6.56 -1.33 4.73
CA ILE A 34 -7.93 -1.35 4.20
C ILE A 34 -8.02 -2.33 3.02
N CYS A 35 -7.08 -2.25 2.07
CA CYS A 35 -7.03 -3.12 0.90
C CYS A 35 -6.70 -4.59 1.25
N ALA A 36 -6.27 -4.90 2.48
CA ALA A 36 -5.87 -6.24 2.88
C ALA A 36 -6.98 -7.30 2.77
N ARG A 37 -8.25 -6.87 2.77
CA ARG A 37 -9.43 -7.73 2.62
C ARG A 37 -10.04 -7.67 1.21
N LEU A 38 -9.47 -6.86 0.32
CA LEU A 38 -9.99 -6.56 -1.00
C LEU A 38 -8.92 -6.94 -2.03
N ASP A 39 -8.87 -8.20 -2.41
CA ASP A 39 -7.78 -8.73 -3.24
C ASP A 39 -7.62 -8.00 -4.57
N HIS A 40 -8.71 -7.49 -5.15
CA HIS A 40 -8.75 -6.72 -6.39
C HIS A 40 -8.54 -5.21 -6.22
N GLU A 41 -8.48 -4.69 -4.99
CA GLU A 41 -8.32 -3.26 -4.76
C GLU A 41 -6.84 -2.85 -4.85
N ASP A 42 -6.58 -1.83 -5.66
CA ASP A 42 -5.24 -1.27 -5.83
C ASP A 42 -5.05 -0.11 -4.84
N PRO A 43 -4.11 -0.21 -3.89
CA PRO A 43 -3.82 0.87 -2.96
C PRO A 43 -3.22 2.11 -3.64
N VAL A 44 -2.58 1.98 -4.81
CA VAL A 44 -1.83 3.10 -5.43
C VAL A 44 -2.74 4.27 -5.83
N PRO A 45 -3.85 4.08 -6.57
CA PRO A 45 -4.81 5.16 -6.84
C PRO A 45 -5.35 5.81 -5.56
N ILE A 46 -5.67 5.01 -4.54
CA ILE A 46 -6.23 5.51 -3.28
C ILE A 46 -5.21 6.37 -2.50
N ILE A 47 -3.95 5.97 -2.48
CA ILE A 47 -2.85 6.76 -1.89
C ILE A 47 -2.73 8.10 -2.63
N ARG A 48 -2.75 8.08 -3.98
CA ARG A 48 -2.66 9.28 -4.81
C ARG A 48 -3.81 10.24 -4.55
N ASP A 49 -5.05 9.74 -4.57
CA ASP A 49 -6.27 10.53 -4.39
C ASP A 49 -6.35 11.17 -2.99
N ARG A 50 -5.86 10.47 -1.97
CA ARG A 50 -5.79 11.00 -0.59
C ARG A 50 -4.65 12.00 -0.38
N GLY A 51 -3.73 12.13 -1.34
CA GLY A 51 -2.57 13.01 -1.23
C GLY A 51 -1.55 12.59 -0.16
N VAL A 52 -1.64 11.36 0.34
CA VAL A 52 -0.73 10.78 1.34
C VAL A 52 0.39 10.01 0.65
N GLY A 53 1.47 9.69 1.37
CA GLY A 53 2.48 8.76 0.85
C GLY A 53 3.21 9.19 -0.42
N LYS A 54 3.31 10.49 -0.70
CA LYS A 54 3.96 11.02 -1.93
C LYS A 54 5.38 10.51 -2.11
N GLU A 55 6.17 10.50 -1.03
CA GLU A 55 7.54 9.96 -1.05
C GLU A 55 7.55 8.44 -1.29
N TRP A 56 6.55 7.73 -0.78
CA TRP A 56 6.41 6.29 -1.02
C TRP A 56 6.10 5.98 -2.48
N LEU A 57 5.16 6.71 -3.09
CA LEU A 57 4.82 6.57 -4.52
C LEU A 57 6.05 6.84 -5.40
N LYS A 58 6.74 7.97 -5.15
CA LYS A 58 7.97 8.33 -5.86
C LYS A 58 9.05 7.25 -5.74
N ARG A 59 9.24 6.69 -4.54
CA ARG A 59 10.23 5.64 -4.29
C ARG A 59 9.92 4.35 -5.07
N MET A 60 8.65 3.99 -5.17
CA MET A 60 8.20 2.79 -5.88
C MET A 60 8.09 3.00 -7.40
N ALA A 61 8.50 4.17 -7.91
CA ALA A 61 8.34 4.57 -9.31
C ALA A 61 6.87 4.55 -9.79
N PHE A 62 5.95 4.85 -8.88
CA PHE A 62 4.56 5.13 -9.22
C PHE A 62 4.43 6.66 -9.37
N GLU A 63 4.28 7.15 -10.60
CA GLU A 63 4.14 8.58 -10.93
C GLU A 63 2.77 9.15 -10.54
#